data_AF-A0A954N3X9-F1
#
_entry.id   AF-A0A954N3X9-F1
#
_cell.length_a   1.000
_cell.length_b   1.000
_cell.length_c   1.000
_cell.angle_alpha   90.00
_cell.angle_beta   90.00
_cell.angle_gamma   90.00
#
_symmetry.space_group_name_H-M   'P 1'
#
loop_
_entity.id
_entity.type
_entity.pdbx_description
1 polymer ?
#
loop_
_entity_poly.entity_id
_entity_poly.type
_entity_poly.pdbx_seq_one_letter_code
_entity_poly.pdbx_strand_id
1 'polypeptide(L)'
;MQLQTCDVAIIGSGFGGSLTALILKRLGLKPLLIERAIHPRFALGESSTPLADLVLKQLAQTYDLPELLPLCSYGSWKRTYPHLNVGLKRGFSYFHHEPQLPFQSTPD
;
A
#
# COMPACT_ATOMS: atom_id res chain seq x y z
N MET A 1 -4.99 -30.16 20.80
CA MET A 1 -5.07 -28.87 20.09
C MET A 1 -4.45 -27.83 21.01
N GLN A 2 -3.36 -27.17 20.61
CA GLN A 2 -2.72 -26.16 21.45
C GLN A 2 -3.40 -24.82 21.17
N LEU A 3 -3.98 -24.19 22.19
CA LEU A 3 -4.57 -22.86 22.06
C LEU A 3 -3.42 -21.87 21.81
N GLN A 4 -3.35 -21.31 20.60
CA GLN A 4 -2.48 -20.17 20.34
C GLN A 4 -3.11 -18.93 20.95
N THR A 5 -2.40 -18.27 21.87
CA THR A 5 -2.82 -17.01 22.44
C THR A 5 -2.34 -15.85 21.56
N CYS A 6 -3.25 -14.96 21.18
CA CYS A 6 -2.95 -13.72 20.47
C CYS A 6 -3.55 -12.53 21.21
N ASP A 7 -2.93 -11.36 21.09
CA ASP A 7 -3.45 -10.13 21.69
C ASP A 7 -4.47 -9.45 20.75
N VAL A 8 -4.25 -9.56 19.44
CA VAL A 8 -5.10 -8.93 18.40
C VAL A 8 -5.28 -9.89 17.23
N ALA A 9 -6.53 -10.14 16.83
CA ALA A 9 -6.85 -10.82 15.58
C ALA A 9 -7.12 -9.80 14.47
N ILE A 10 -6.50 -9.98 13.31
CA ILE A 10 -6.65 -9.13 12.12
C ILE A 10 -7.27 -9.97 11.01
N ILE A 11 -8.42 -9.53 10.50
CA ILE A 11 -9.10 -10.20 9.38
C ILE A 11 -8.69 -9.52 8.07
N GLY A 12 -8.01 -10.29 7.21
CA GLY A 12 -7.49 -9.86 5.91
C GLY A 12 -5.99 -9.58 5.94
N SER A 13 -5.26 -10.17 4.99
CA SER A 13 -3.79 -10.08 4.86
C SER A 13 -3.33 -9.18 3.71
N GLY A 14 -4.19 -8.27 3.26
CA GLY A 14 -3.83 -7.24 2.27
C GLY A 14 -2.83 -6.23 2.82
N PHE A 15 -2.55 -5.17 2.06
CA PHE A 15 -1.58 -4.13 2.43
C PHE A 15 -1.83 -3.56 3.84
N GLY A 16 -3.07 -3.14 4.13
CA GLY A 16 -3.45 -2.61 5.44
C GLY A 16 -3.27 -3.62 6.58
N GLY A 17 -3.80 -4.84 6.44
CA GLY A 17 -3.72 -5.85 7.49
C GLY A 17 -2.30 -6.31 7.79
N SER A 18 -1.48 -6.48 6.75
CA SER A 18 -0.05 -6.81 6.91
C SER A 18 0.72 -5.66 7.55
N LEU A 19 0.46 -4.41 7.16
CA LEU A 19 1.07 -3.23 7.77
C LEU A 19 0.68 -3.10 9.25
N THR A 20 -0.60 -3.28 9.58
CA THR A 20 -1.08 -3.28 10.97
C THR A 20 -0.42 -4.39 11.79
N ALA A 21 -0.27 -5.59 11.24
CA ALA A 21 0.43 -6.69 11.92
C ALA A 21 1.89 -6.35 12.23
N LEU A 22 2.61 -5.72 11.30
CA LEU A 22 3.99 -5.26 11.51
C LEU A 22 4.06 -4.21 12.62
N ILE A 23 3.16 -3.23 12.60
CA ILE A 23 3.08 -2.17 13.62
C ILE A 23 2.78 -2.78 15.00
N LEU A 24 1.81 -3.68 15.12
CA LEU A 24 1.46 -4.32 16.39
C LEU A 24 2.62 -5.15 16.95
N LYS A 25 3.38 -5.84 16.08
CA LYS A 25 4.61 -6.51 16.49
C LYS A 25 5.66 -5.54 17.04
N ARG A 26 5.83 -4.38 16.42
CA ARG A 26 6.74 -3.32 16.90
C ARG A 26 6.32 -2.74 18.25
N LEU A 27 5.03 -2.77 18.56
CA LEU A 27 4.47 -2.42 19.87
C LEU A 27 4.53 -3.55 20.90
N GLY A 28 5.14 -4.70 20.59
CA GLY A 28 5.31 -5.82 21.51
C GLY A 28 4.08 -6.73 21.63
N LEU A 29 3.08 -6.56 20.77
CA LEU A 29 1.87 -7.40 20.75
C LEU A 29 2.03 -8.62 19.84
N LYS A 30 1.17 -9.62 20.05
CA LYS A 30 1.08 -10.86 19.25
C LYS A 30 -0.13 -10.81 18.32
N PRO A 31 0.01 -10.26 17.10
CA PRO A 31 -1.08 -10.27 16.12
C PRO A 31 -1.26 -11.65 15.48
N LEU A 32 -2.51 -12.05 15.28
CA LEU A 32 -2.92 -13.20 14.46
C LEU A 32 -3.58 -12.68 13.18
N LEU A 33 -2.95 -12.93 12.03
CA LEU A 33 -3.47 -12.53 10.72
C LEU A 33 -4.26 -13.68 10.10
N ILE A 34 -5.55 -13.47 9.81
CA ILE A 34 -6.44 -14.49 9.26
C ILE A 34 -6.85 -14.05 7.85
N GLU A 35 -6.58 -14.89 6.87
CA GLU A 35 -6.90 -14.64 5.47
C GLU A 35 -7.59 -15.85 4.86
N ARG A 36 -8.61 -15.58 4.03
CA ARG A 36 -9.32 -16.62 3.29
C ARG A 36 -8.58 -17.00 2.00
N ALA A 37 -7.97 -16.01 1.34
CA ALA A 37 -7.21 -16.21 0.11
C ALA A 37 -5.75 -16.65 0.36
N ILE A 38 -5.01 -16.91 -0.73
CA ILE A 38 -3.59 -17.26 -0.69
C ILE A 38 -2.81 -16.23 -1.49
N HIS A 39 -1.64 -15.81 -1.00
CA HIS A 39 -0.73 -14.92 -1.74
C HIS A 39 0.13 -15.73 -2.74
N PRO A 40 0.45 -15.20 -3.93
CA PRO A 40 0.04 -13.90 -4.45
C PRO A 40 -1.41 -13.89 -4.95
N ARG A 41 -2.07 -12.74 -4.83
CA ARG A 41 -3.42 -12.51 -5.37
C ARG A 41 -3.57 -11.09 -5.92
N PHE A 42 -4.49 -10.92 -6.85
CA PHE A 42 -4.85 -9.60 -7.36
C PHE A 42 -5.59 -8.76 -6.30
N ALA A 43 -5.34 -7.44 -6.32
CA ALA A 43 -6.06 -6.44 -5.53
C ALA A 43 -6.04 -5.09 -6.26
N LEU A 44 -7.19 -4.42 -6.33
CA LEU A 44 -7.29 -3.03 -6.81
C LEU A 44 -6.89 -2.05 -5.70
N GLY A 45 -6.31 -0.91 -6.10
CA GLY A 45 -5.80 0.12 -5.17
C GLY A 45 -4.40 0.64 -5.53
N GLU A 46 -4.07 0.68 -6.82
CA GLU A 46 -2.70 0.95 -7.30
C GLU A 46 -2.33 2.44 -7.34
N SER A 47 -3.34 3.32 -7.38
CA SER A 47 -3.15 4.75 -7.57
C SER A 47 -2.78 5.45 -6.25
N SER A 48 -1.50 5.45 -5.89
CA SER A 48 -1.02 6.22 -4.72
C SER A 48 -1.17 7.73 -4.93
N THR A 49 -1.24 8.47 -3.83
CA THR A 49 -1.22 9.94 -3.80
C THR A 49 -0.02 10.42 -2.98
N PRO A 50 0.45 11.66 -3.19
CA PRO A 50 1.51 12.22 -2.34
C PRO A 50 1.17 12.14 -0.85
N LEU A 51 -0.11 12.28 -0.48
CA LEU A 51 -0.55 12.13 0.90
C LEU A 51 -0.43 10.68 1.39
N ALA A 52 -0.79 9.68 0.58
CA ALA A 52 -0.64 8.28 0.94
C ALA A 52 0.84 7.91 1.16
N ASP A 53 1.74 8.41 0.31
CA ASP A 53 3.19 8.22 0.45
C ASP A 53 3.72 8.85 1.75
N LEU A 54 3.25 10.05 2.10
CA LEU A 54 3.59 10.72 3.36
C LEU A 54 3.08 9.95 4.58
N VAL A 55 1.84 9.45 4.54
CA VAL A 55 1.26 8.64 5.63
C VAL A 55 2.07 7.35 5.82
N LEU A 56 2.39 6.64 4.73
CA LEU A 56 3.20 5.43 4.82
C LEU A 56 4.60 5.72 5.39
N LYS A 57 5.24 6.81 4.94
CA LYS A 57 6.54 7.23 5.46
C LYS A 57 6.48 7.55 6.95
N GLN A 58 5.45 8.28 7.39
CA GLN A 58 5.26 8.60 8.80
C GLN A 58 5.07 7.33 9.64
N LEU A 59 4.21 6.40 9.21
CA LEU A 59 4.02 5.12 9.90
C LEU A 59 5.34 4.34 9.99
N ALA A 60 6.10 4.28 8.89
CA ALA A 60 7.38 3.59 8.84
C ALA A 60 8.41 4.20 9.80
N GLN A 61 8.45 5.52 9.94
CA GLN A 61 9.34 6.21 10.88
C GLN A 61 8.88 6.06 12.33
N THR A 62 7.58 6.22 12.60
CA THR A 62 7.01 6.17 13.95
C THR A 62 7.15 4.78 14.58
N TYR A 63 7.00 3.72 13.78
CA TYR A 63 7.02 2.34 14.28
C TYR A 63 8.31 1.58 13.92
N ASP A 64 9.37 2.27 13.49
CA ASP A 64 10.66 1.67 13.12
C ASP A 64 10.54 0.52 12.11
N LEU A 65 9.95 0.79 10.94
CA LEU A 65 9.81 -0.14 9.81
C LEU A 65 10.64 0.36 8.62
N PRO A 66 11.99 0.37 8.72
CA PRO A 66 12.87 0.96 7.71
C PRO A 66 12.74 0.31 6.33
N GLU A 67 12.31 -0.96 6.25
CA GLU A 67 12.03 -1.68 5.02
C GLU A 67 10.87 -1.09 4.19
N LEU A 68 10.00 -0.27 4.79
CA LEU A 68 8.89 0.38 4.09
C LEU A 68 9.29 1.75 3.52
N LEU A 69 10.34 2.39 4.03
CA LEU A 69 10.77 3.71 3.58
C LEU A 69 11.06 3.79 2.07
N PRO A 70 11.72 2.79 1.44
CA PRO A 70 11.93 2.83 0.00
C PRO A 70 10.63 2.81 -0.81
N LEU A 71 9.55 2.22 -0.29
CA LEU A 71 8.25 2.13 -0.96
C LEU A 71 7.48 3.47 -0.98
N CYS A 72 7.94 4.48 -0.24
CA CYS A 72 7.28 5.78 -0.13
C CYS A 72 7.61 6.75 -1.28
N SER A 73 8.43 6.34 -2.26
CA SER A 73 8.68 7.12 -3.47
C SER A 73 9.13 6.24 -4.62
N TYR A 74 8.72 6.56 -5.86
CA TYR A 74 9.07 5.78 -7.05
C TYR A 74 10.58 5.54 -7.20
N GLY A 75 11.39 6.59 -7.02
CA GLY A 75 12.84 6.52 -7.23
C GLY A 75 13.55 5.62 -6.23
N SER A 76 13.19 5.69 -4.94
CA SER A 76 13.74 4.78 -3.92
C SER A 76 13.24 3.35 -4.11
N TRP A 77 11.96 3.18 -4.46
CA TRP A 77 11.35 1.87 -4.67
C TRP A 77 12.11 1.11 -5.76
N LYS A 78 12.24 1.70 -6.95
CA LYS A 78 12.91 1.07 -8.09
C LYS A 78 14.38 0.71 -7.81
N ARG A 79 15.06 1.53 -7.00
CA ARG A 79 16.47 1.31 -6.64
C ARG A 79 16.64 0.21 -5.60
N THR A 80 15.81 0.18 -4.56
CA THR A 80 15.96 -0.77 -3.45
C THR A 80 15.28 -2.12 -3.72
N TYR A 81 14.12 -2.11 -4.39
CA TYR A 81 13.33 -3.30 -4.69
C TYR A 81 13.04 -3.41 -6.19
N PRO A 82 14.07 -3.62 -7.04
CA PRO A 82 13.90 -3.64 -8.50
C PRO A 82 13.00 -4.80 -8.99
N HIS A 83 12.86 -5.85 -8.18
CA HIS A 83 12.01 -7.01 -8.46
C HIS A 83 10.51 -6.77 -8.15
N LEU A 84 10.18 -5.70 -7.41
CA LEU A 84 8.79 -5.30 -7.17
C LEU A 84 8.34 -4.32 -8.25
N ASN A 85 7.25 -4.65 -8.94
CA ASN A 85 6.69 -3.81 -9.99
C ASN A 85 6.06 -2.53 -9.41
N VAL A 86 6.34 -1.40 -10.04
CA VAL A 86 5.75 -0.09 -9.73
C VAL A 86 5.77 0.80 -10.98
N GLY A 87 4.67 1.50 -11.23
CA GLY A 87 4.57 2.51 -12.29
C GLY A 87 4.90 3.90 -11.77
N LEU A 88 5.52 4.75 -12.61
CA LEU A 88 5.70 6.16 -12.30
C LEU A 88 4.37 6.89 -12.44
N LYS A 89 3.93 7.56 -11.37
CA LYS A 89 2.80 8.48 -11.40
C LYS A 89 3.29 9.91 -11.18
N ARG A 90 3.02 10.80 -12.12
CA ARG A 90 3.38 12.24 -12.03
C ARG A 90 2.26 13.11 -11.45
N GLY A 91 1.03 12.61 -11.46
CA GLY A 91 -0.13 13.35 -10.99
C GLY A 91 -1.42 12.69 -11.44
N PHE A 92 -2.52 13.41 -11.29
CA PHE A 92 -3.78 13.10 -11.95
C PHE A 92 -3.94 14.02 -13.16
N SER A 93 -4.47 13.47 -14.24
CA SER A 93 -4.82 14.21 -15.44
C SER A 93 -6.25 13.85 -15.80
N TYR A 94 -7.06 14.88 -16.05
CA TYR A 94 -8.47 14.73 -16.38
C TYR A 94 -8.66 15.23 -17.81
N PHE A 95 -9.43 14.49 -18.60
CA PHE A 95 -9.72 14.81 -19.99
C PHE A 95 -11.23 14.73 -20.15
N HIS A 96 -11.86 15.87 -20.44
CA HIS A 96 -13.30 15.92 -20.67
C HIS A 96 -13.66 15.36 -22.05
N HIS A 97 -14.82 14.69 -22.15
CA HIS A 97 -15.33 14.14 -23.40
C HIS A 97 -16.85 14.13 -23.40
N GLU A 98 -17.45 14.50 -24.51
CA GLU A 98 -18.90 14.47 -24.72
C GLU A 98 -19.30 13.26 -25.58
N PRO A 99 -20.33 12.48 -25.20
CA PRO A 99 -20.80 11.37 -26.00
C PRO A 99 -21.12 11.79 -27.44
N GLN A 100 -20.78 10.93 -28.42
CA GLN A 100 -21.02 11.15 -29.86
C GLN A 100 -20.20 12.28 -30.52
N LEU A 101 -19.39 13.02 -29.78
CA LEU A 101 -18.41 13.93 -30.36
C LEU A 101 -17.03 13.27 -30.37
N PRO A 102 -16.18 13.52 -31.39
CA PRO A 102 -14.77 13.17 -31.32
C PRO A 102 -14.10 13.89 -30.14
N PHE A 103 -13.13 13.24 -29.49
CA PHE A 103 -12.32 13.89 -28.47
C PHE A 103 -11.64 15.15 -29.02
N GLN A 104 -11.74 16.26 -28.28
CA GLN A 104 -11.04 17.50 -28.56
C GLN A 104 -10.25 17.90 -27.33
N SER A 105 -8.97 18.22 -27.53
CA SER A 105 -8.13 18.81 -26.48
C SER A 105 -8.48 20.29 -26.34
N THR A 106 -9.57 20.59 -25.65
CA THR A 106 -9.91 21.97 -25.29
C THR A 106 -9.05 22.39 -24.09
N PRO A 107 -8.47 23.60 -24.09
CA PRO A 107 -8.00 24.22 -22.85
C PRO A 107 -9.20 24.33 -21.90
N ASP A 108 -8.98 24.02 -20.61
CA ASP A 108 -9.95 24.28 -19.54
C ASP A 108 -10.27 25.78 -19.43
#